data_AF-A0A7Y2E8V3-F1
#
_entry.id   AF-A0A7Y2E8V3-F1
#
_cell.length_a   1.000
_cell.length_b   1.000
_cell.length_c   1.000
_cell.angle_alpha   90.00
_cell.angle_beta   90.00
_cell.angle_gamma   90.00
#
_symmetry.space_group_name_H-M   'P 1'
#
loop_
_entity.id
_entity.type
_entity.pdbx_description
1 polymer ?
#
loop_
_entity_poly.entity_id
_entity_poly.type
_entity_poly.pdbx_seq_one_letter_code
_entity_poly.pdbx_strand_id
1 'polypeptide(L)'
;VQLVKEMTQQVRIDQVECVWEPGMILAARIREALGLPGMTVEETVPFRDKEDMKRVLDEAGIRTPRHARANSVEEIQKAAEEIGFPLIIKPIAGAGSADTHRVNSKEELEKILPLVSHVPSMSVEEFIDGEEFTYDTICAGGEIVYENVCWYRPRPLTARQVEWISPQTVALRDLGEERLQPGIKMGHDVIKALGYQAGYTHMEWFLTEKGEAVFGEIGARAPGARTVDLMNYVSDADLYTGWAEAVIHGRLTQDTSRKYNAVSIFKRAQGQGHIQSIQGLENLMAAYGPHVMSLNLLPVGAHRRNWKQTLLSDGWVFLRHPDLPFALEMANRFGTDLSMYAG
;
A
#
# COMPACT_ATOMS: atom_id res chain seq x y z
N VAL A 1 -10.11 -17.81 17.06
CA VAL A 1 -11.52 -18.24 16.92
C VAL A 1 -12.10 -18.72 18.24
N GLN A 2 -11.59 -19.80 18.85
CA GLN A 2 -12.14 -20.35 20.10
C GLN A 2 -12.25 -19.32 21.23
N LEU A 3 -11.19 -18.54 21.47
CA LEU A 3 -11.22 -17.45 22.46
C LEU A 3 -12.35 -16.44 22.21
N VAL A 4 -12.61 -16.08 20.94
CA VAL A 4 -13.68 -15.13 20.59
C VAL A 4 -15.06 -15.77 20.82
N LYS A 5 -15.21 -17.07 20.55
CA LYS A 5 -16.45 -17.81 20.87
C LYS A 5 -16.73 -17.86 22.38
N GLU A 6 -15.70 -17.92 23.21
CA GLU A 6 -15.87 -17.86 24.67
C GLU A 6 -16.30 -16.46 25.11
N MET A 7 -15.75 -15.41 24.49
CA MET A 7 -16.16 -14.03 24.77
C MET A 7 -17.65 -13.77 24.46
N THR A 8 -18.25 -14.45 23.47
CA THR A 8 -19.67 -14.25 23.14
C THR A 8 -20.64 -14.70 24.24
N GLN A 9 -20.15 -15.43 25.26
CA GLN A 9 -20.92 -15.77 26.46
C GLN A 9 -21.14 -14.55 27.39
N GLN A 10 -20.29 -13.53 27.28
CA GLN A 10 -20.31 -12.35 28.16
C GLN A 10 -20.66 -11.06 27.40
N VAL A 11 -20.31 -10.98 26.12
CA VAL A 11 -20.54 -9.79 25.28
C VAL A 11 -21.14 -10.17 23.94
N ARG A 12 -22.05 -9.34 23.42
CA ARG A 12 -22.53 -9.49 22.05
C ARG A 12 -21.50 -8.90 21.08
N ILE A 13 -21.24 -9.61 19.99
CA ILE A 13 -20.39 -9.16 18.89
C ILE A 13 -21.26 -9.09 17.65
N ASP A 14 -21.40 -7.91 17.06
CA ASP A 14 -22.22 -7.69 15.85
C ASP A 14 -21.39 -7.69 14.56
N GLN A 15 -20.12 -7.28 14.65
CA GLN A 15 -19.21 -7.16 13.50
C GLN A 15 -17.79 -7.54 13.92
N VAL A 16 -17.04 -8.13 13.00
CA VAL A 16 -15.59 -8.32 13.12
C VAL A 16 -14.93 -7.71 11.90
N GLU A 17 -13.99 -6.79 12.13
CA GLU A 17 -13.22 -6.13 11.07
C GLU A 17 -11.72 -6.33 11.27
N CYS A 18 -10.98 -6.31 10.16
CA CYS A 18 -9.53 -6.37 10.19
C CYS A 18 -8.95 -5.32 9.24
N VAL A 19 -8.12 -4.44 9.79
CA VAL A 19 -7.41 -3.40 9.01
C VAL A 19 -5.94 -3.77 8.79
N TRP A 20 -5.55 -5.02 9.08
CA TRP A 20 -4.17 -5.48 9.02
C TRP A 20 -4.05 -6.77 8.21
N GLU A 21 -3.21 -6.72 7.17
CA GLU A 21 -3.05 -7.75 6.15
C GLU A 21 -2.94 -9.21 6.68
N PRO A 22 -2.08 -9.53 7.67
CA PRO A 22 -1.95 -10.91 8.18
C PRO A 22 -3.18 -11.42 8.93
N GLY A 23 -4.04 -10.53 9.42
CA GLY A 23 -5.23 -10.88 10.20
C GLY A 23 -6.48 -11.18 9.36
N MET A 24 -6.45 -10.90 8.06
CA MET A 24 -7.64 -10.96 7.19
C MET A 24 -8.32 -12.34 7.18
N ILE A 25 -7.56 -13.42 6.96
CA ILE A 25 -8.09 -14.80 6.97
C ILE A 25 -8.60 -15.20 8.37
N LEU A 26 -7.93 -14.73 9.44
CA LEU A 26 -8.39 -14.99 10.80
C LEU A 26 -9.73 -14.30 11.07
N ALA A 27 -9.89 -13.04 10.63
CA ALA A 27 -11.15 -12.32 10.76
C ALA A 27 -12.28 -13.00 10.00
N ALA A 28 -12.04 -13.42 8.76
CA ALA A 28 -13.00 -14.20 7.97
C ALA A 28 -13.43 -15.50 8.68
N ARG A 29 -12.48 -16.27 9.22
CA ARG A 29 -12.79 -17.47 10.04
C ARG A 29 -13.62 -17.16 11.28
N ILE A 30 -13.40 -16.01 11.91
CA ILE A 30 -14.20 -15.58 13.06
C ILE A 30 -15.62 -15.24 12.62
N ARG A 31 -15.79 -14.49 11.50
CA ARG A 31 -17.10 -14.13 10.95
C ARG A 31 -17.92 -15.39 10.65
N GLU A 32 -17.37 -16.31 9.86
CA GLU A 32 -18.03 -17.57 9.52
C GLU A 32 -18.41 -18.37 10.77
N ALA A 33 -17.48 -18.52 11.72
CA ALA A 33 -17.69 -19.33 12.90
C ALA A 33 -18.73 -18.76 13.89
N LEU A 34 -19.08 -17.48 13.74
CA LEU A 34 -20.08 -16.78 14.54
C LEU A 34 -21.34 -16.39 13.73
N GLY A 35 -21.37 -16.66 12.42
CA GLY A 35 -22.45 -16.22 11.53
C GLY A 35 -22.57 -14.70 11.40
N LEU A 36 -21.44 -13.98 11.50
CA LEU A 36 -21.42 -12.52 11.39
C LEU A 36 -21.28 -12.06 9.93
N PRO A 37 -21.81 -10.89 9.57
CA PRO A 37 -21.67 -10.31 8.24
C PRO A 37 -20.20 -9.98 7.88
N GLY A 38 -19.94 -9.88 6.57
CA GLY A 38 -18.63 -9.61 5.98
C GLY A 38 -18.10 -10.82 5.18
N MET A 39 -16.94 -10.64 4.55
CA MET A 39 -16.37 -11.67 3.67
C MET A 39 -16.07 -12.97 4.42
N THR A 40 -16.47 -14.08 3.80
CA THR A 40 -16.08 -15.46 4.11
C THR A 40 -14.58 -15.67 3.86
N VAL A 41 -14.06 -16.83 4.25
CA VAL A 41 -12.67 -17.20 3.96
C VAL A 41 -12.47 -17.31 2.46
N GLU A 42 -13.41 -17.95 1.75
CA GLU A 42 -13.37 -18.09 0.29
C GLU A 42 -13.30 -16.74 -0.40
N GLU A 43 -14.15 -15.79 -0.02
CA GLU A 43 -14.14 -14.42 -0.58
C GLU A 43 -12.91 -13.61 -0.17
N THR A 44 -12.29 -13.91 0.98
CA THR A 44 -11.10 -13.19 1.46
C THR A 44 -9.81 -13.69 0.82
N VAL A 45 -9.75 -14.95 0.36
CA VAL A 45 -8.53 -15.54 -0.23
C VAL A 45 -8.02 -14.76 -1.44
N PRO A 46 -8.84 -14.33 -2.42
CA PRO A 46 -8.40 -13.50 -3.54
C PRO A 46 -7.83 -12.12 -3.16
N PHE A 47 -7.99 -11.66 -1.91
CA PHE A 47 -7.34 -10.43 -1.41
C PHE A 47 -6.03 -10.71 -0.68
N ARG A 48 -5.61 -11.99 -0.56
CA ARG A 48 -4.44 -12.42 0.20
C ARG A 48 -3.50 -13.29 -0.61
N ASP A 49 -4.03 -14.18 -1.43
CA ASP A 49 -3.27 -15.04 -2.33
C ASP A 49 -3.18 -14.37 -3.70
N LYS A 50 -1.98 -13.93 -4.07
CA LYS A 50 -1.73 -13.19 -5.32
C LYS A 50 -2.04 -13.96 -6.59
N GLU A 51 -1.96 -15.29 -6.57
CA GLU A 51 -2.26 -16.09 -7.76
C GLU A 51 -3.76 -16.31 -7.90
N ASP A 52 -4.47 -16.56 -6.79
CA ASP A 52 -5.94 -16.61 -6.81
C ASP A 52 -6.54 -15.25 -7.16
N MET A 53 -5.96 -14.16 -6.63
CA MET A 53 -6.27 -12.78 -6.97
C MET A 53 -6.24 -12.58 -8.48
N LYS A 54 -5.08 -12.84 -9.10
CA LYS A 54 -4.89 -12.56 -10.53
C LYS A 54 -5.67 -13.50 -11.42
N ARG A 55 -5.88 -14.76 -11.03
CA ARG A 55 -6.77 -15.67 -11.78
C ARG A 55 -8.18 -15.08 -11.91
N VAL A 56 -8.77 -14.57 -10.82
CA VAL A 56 -10.10 -13.94 -10.88
C VAL A 56 -10.10 -12.71 -11.80
N LEU A 57 -9.03 -11.92 -11.76
CA LEU A 57 -8.92 -10.71 -12.58
C LEU A 57 -8.66 -11.01 -14.07
N ASP A 58 -7.89 -12.04 -14.37
CA ASP A 58 -7.66 -12.53 -15.74
C ASP A 58 -8.95 -13.05 -16.37
N GLU A 59 -9.75 -13.80 -15.60
CA GLU A 59 -11.09 -14.24 -16.02
C GLU A 59 -12.04 -13.06 -16.29
N ALA A 60 -11.84 -11.94 -15.60
CA ALA A 60 -12.56 -10.69 -15.81
C ALA A 60 -11.99 -9.82 -16.95
N GLY A 61 -10.90 -10.25 -17.61
CA GLY A 61 -10.25 -9.51 -18.69
C GLY A 61 -9.45 -8.28 -18.22
N ILE A 62 -9.10 -8.21 -16.94
CA ILE A 62 -8.30 -7.14 -16.37
C ILE A 62 -6.83 -7.41 -16.65
N ARG A 63 -6.08 -6.38 -17.04
CA ARG A 63 -4.66 -6.50 -17.35
C ARG A 63 -3.84 -6.77 -16.09
N THR A 64 -3.46 -8.02 -15.86
CA THR A 64 -2.51 -8.43 -14.81
C THR A 64 -1.17 -8.85 -15.41
N PRO A 65 -0.04 -8.71 -14.68
CA PRO A 65 1.26 -9.18 -15.12
C PRO A 65 1.19 -10.67 -15.43
N ARG A 66 1.77 -11.16 -16.55
CA ARG A 66 1.99 -12.61 -16.75
C ARG A 66 2.56 -13.20 -15.47
N HIS A 67 1.88 -14.21 -14.92
CA HIS A 67 2.17 -14.70 -13.58
C HIS A 67 2.05 -16.22 -13.50
N ALA A 68 2.74 -16.80 -12.52
CA ALA A 68 2.65 -18.22 -12.21
C ALA A 68 2.93 -18.49 -10.73
N ARG A 69 2.15 -19.41 -10.15
CA ARG A 69 2.42 -20.04 -8.86
C ARG A 69 3.62 -20.98 -8.98
N ALA A 70 4.51 -20.93 -8.00
CA ALA A 70 5.59 -21.88 -7.83
C ALA A 70 5.74 -22.31 -6.37
N ASN A 71 5.74 -23.61 -6.11
CA ASN A 71 5.85 -24.24 -4.79
C ASN A 71 7.21 -24.94 -4.59
N SER A 72 8.09 -24.88 -5.58
CA SER A 72 9.45 -25.39 -5.48
C SER A 72 10.41 -24.52 -6.30
N VAL A 73 11.71 -24.72 -6.09
CA VAL A 73 12.77 -24.06 -6.87
C VAL A 73 12.65 -24.40 -8.36
N GLU A 74 12.33 -25.65 -8.68
CA GLU A 74 12.14 -26.13 -10.04
C GLU A 74 10.94 -25.45 -10.72
N GLU A 75 9.83 -25.27 -9.99
CA GLU A 75 8.67 -24.54 -10.49
C GLU A 75 8.98 -23.06 -10.72
N ILE A 76 9.80 -22.42 -9.86
CA ILE A 76 10.25 -21.03 -10.07
C ILE A 76 11.07 -20.93 -11.35
N GLN A 77 12.01 -21.86 -11.57
CA GLN A 77 12.85 -21.87 -12.76
C GLN A 77 12.01 -22.06 -14.03
N LYS A 78 11.06 -22.99 -14.00
CA LYS A 78 10.14 -23.22 -15.13
C LYS A 78 9.31 -21.97 -15.44
N ALA A 79 8.72 -21.34 -14.43
CA ALA A 79 7.96 -20.11 -14.60
C ALA A 79 8.83 -18.96 -15.16
N ALA A 80 10.08 -18.86 -14.72
CA ALA A 80 11.02 -17.87 -15.23
C ALA A 80 11.37 -18.09 -16.72
N GLU A 81 11.45 -19.34 -17.18
CA GLU A 81 11.66 -19.67 -18.60
C GLU A 81 10.44 -19.31 -19.47
N GLU A 82 9.23 -19.53 -18.96
CA GLU A 82 7.98 -19.22 -19.66
C GLU A 82 7.68 -17.70 -19.71
N ILE A 83 7.91 -16.99 -18.60
CA ILE A 83 7.66 -15.54 -18.49
C ILE A 83 8.80 -14.74 -19.13
N GLY A 84 10.06 -15.13 -18.92
CA GLY A 84 11.24 -14.39 -19.33
C GLY A 84 11.61 -13.24 -18.37
N PHE A 85 12.79 -12.66 -18.60
CA PHE A 85 13.35 -11.60 -17.77
C PHE A 85 13.17 -10.19 -18.39
N PRO A 86 13.12 -9.10 -17.59
CA PRO A 86 13.11 -9.10 -16.12
C PRO A 86 11.80 -9.60 -15.52
N LEU A 87 11.88 -10.19 -14.33
CA LEU A 87 10.72 -10.73 -13.59
C LEU A 87 10.78 -10.34 -12.10
N ILE A 88 9.65 -10.51 -11.42
CA ILE A 88 9.49 -10.38 -9.98
C ILE A 88 9.24 -11.75 -9.35
N ILE A 89 9.92 -12.03 -8.24
CA ILE A 89 9.66 -13.18 -7.37
C ILE A 89 9.22 -12.63 -6.02
N LYS A 90 8.04 -13.05 -5.53
CA LYS A 90 7.53 -12.61 -4.21
C LYS A 90 6.66 -13.68 -3.53
N PRO A 91 6.57 -13.69 -2.19
CA PRO A 91 5.66 -14.57 -1.48
C PRO A 91 4.20 -14.32 -1.87
N ILE A 92 3.46 -15.40 -2.08
CA ILE A 92 2.05 -15.32 -2.48
C ILE A 92 1.21 -14.54 -1.47
N ALA A 93 1.36 -14.83 -0.17
CA ALA A 93 0.62 -14.18 0.90
C ALA A 93 1.40 -13.05 1.62
N GLY A 94 2.50 -12.56 1.03
CA GLY A 94 3.33 -11.49 1.59
C GLY A 94 2.69 -10.11 1.54
N ALA A 95 3.30 -9.14 2.24
CA ALA A 95 2.85 -7.74 2.32
C ALA A 95 4.03 -6.76 2.37
N GLY A 96 3.83 -5.53 1.88
CA GLY A 96 4.80 -4.44 2.02
C GLY A 96 6.14 -4.67 1.32
N SER A 97 6.12 -5.39 0.20
CA SER A 97 7.31 -5.80 -0.57
C SER A 97 8.34 -6.63 0.22
N ALA A 98 7.93 -7.28 1.31
CA ALA A 98 8.78 -8.25 2.01
C ALA A 98 9.12 -9.42 1.07
N ASP A 99 10.40 -9.80 1.04
CA ASP A 99 10.95 -10.87 0.19
C ASP A 99 10.55 -10.77 -1.30
N THR A 100 10.40 -9.53 -1.79
CA THR A 100 10.13 -9.24 -3.19
C THR A 100 11.42 -8.91 -3.92
N HIS A 101 11.73 -9.68 -4.95
CA HIS A 101 12.99 -9.60 -5.69
C HIS A 101 12.73 -9.34 -7.17
N ARG A 102 13.35 -8.29 -7.71
CA ARG A 102 13.51 -8.14 -9.16
C ARG A 102 14.69 -8.97 -9.62
N VAL A 103 14.49 -9.76 -10.66
CA VAL A 103 15.49 -10.65 -11.25
C VAL A 103 15.63 -10.29 -12.73
N ASN A 104 16.84 -9.90 -13.15
CA ASN A 104 17.10 -9.43 -14.51
C ASN A 104 17.71 -10.50 -15.41
N SER A 105 18.20 -11.60 -14.86
CA SER A 105 18.82 -12.67 -15.63
C SER A 105 18.76 -14.02 -14.91
N LYS A 106 19.11 -15.09 -15.63
CA LYS A 106 19.21 -16.44 -15.07
C LYS A 106 20.27 -16.52 -13.96
N GLU A 107 21.40 -15.83 -14.12
CA GLU A 107 22.47 -15.80 -13.13
C GLU A 107 22.05 -15.05 -11.86
N GLU A 108 21.20 -14.02 -11.97
CA GLU A 108 20.57 -13.39 -10.81
C GLU A 108 19.56 -14.32 -10.14
N LEU A 109 18.77 -15.06 -10.93
CA LEU A 109 17.81 -16.03 -10.42
C LEU A 109 18.50 -17.07 -9.53
N GLU A 110 19.60 -17.66 -10.01
CA GLU A 110 20.40 -18.65 -9.27
C GLU A 110 20.88 -18.14 -7.89
N LYS A 111 21.10 -16.84 -7.74
CA LYS A 111 21.47 -16.22 -6.45
C LYS A 111 20.27 -16.01 -5.53
N ILE A 112 19.07 -15.83 -6.08
CA ILE A 112 17.84 -15.60 -5.32
C ILE A 112 17.23 -16.92 -4.83
N LEU A 113 17.32 -18.00 -5.61
CA LEU A 113 16.69 -19.29 -5.28
C LEU A 113 16.99 -19.80 -3.85
N PRO A 114 18.25 -19.77 -3.36
CA PRO A 114 18.53 -20.18 -1.98
C PRO A 114 17.85 -19.30 -0.94
N LEU A 115 17.69 -17.99 -1.21
CA LEU A 115 17.10 -17.04 -0.28
C LEU A 115 15.59 -17.24 -0.11
N VAL A 116 14.90 -17.68 -1.17
CA VAL A 116 13.44 -17.85 -1.16
C VAL A 116 12.99 -19.30 -0.91
N SER A 117 13.93 -20.24 -0.83
CA SER A 117 13.66 -21.68 -0.65
C SER A 117 12.88 -22.04 0.63
N HIS A 118 12.89 -21.16 1.62
CA HIS A 118 12.14 -21.33 2.88
C HIS A 118 10.67 -20.92 2.77
N VAL A 119 10.27 -20.25 1.68
CA VAL A 119 8.90 -19.79 1.48
C VAL A 119 8.11 -20.88 0.73
N PRO A 120 6.99 -21.39 1.30
CA PRO A 120 6.29 -22.54 0.72
C PRO A 120 5.68 -22.32 -0.67
N SER A 121 5.33 -21.08 -1.01
CA SER A 121 4.66 -20.76 -2.27
C SER A 121 4.97 -19.33 -2.69
N MET A 122 5.45 -19.19 -3.91
CA MET A 122 5.92 -17.95 -4.52
C MET A 122 5.08 -17.63 -5.75
N SER A 123 4.93 -16.34 -6.02
CA SER A 123 4.43 -15.82 -7.29
C SER A 123 5.63 -15.35 -8.10
N VAL A 124 5.71 -15.83 -9.34
CA VAL A 124 6.68 -15.40 -10.35
C VAL A 124 5.91 -14.57 -11.37
N GLU A 125 6.30 -13.32 -11.56
CA GLU A 125 5.53 -12.35 -12.34
C GLU A 125 6.42 -11.61 -13.33
N GLU A 126 5.89 -11.22 -14.49
CA GLU A 126 6.61 -10.28 -15.35
C GLU A 126 6.88 -8.97 -14.62
N PHE A 127 8.05 -8.39 -14.85
CA PHE A 127 8.35 -7.07 -14.33
C PHE A 127 7.64 -6.00 -15.18
N ILE A 128 6.84 -5.16 -14.54
CA ILE A 128 6.22 -4.02 -15.19
C ILE A 128 7.08 -2.78 -14.96
N ASP A 129 7.55 -2.17 -16.04
CA ASP A 129 8.23 -0.88 -15.97
C ASP A 129 7.25 0.26 -16.22
N GLY A 130 7.12 1.12 -15.20
CA GLY A 130 6.15 2.20 -15.17
C GLY A 130 6.19 2.94 -13.84
N GLU A 131 5.45 4.04 -13.79
CA GLU A 131 5.13 4.71 -12.54
C GLU A 131 4.20 3.83 -11.71
N GLU A 132 4.30 3.90 -10.39
CA GLU A 132 3.50 3.07 -9.48
C GLU A 132 2.57 3.94 -8.66
N PHE A 133 1.31 3.58 -8.68
CA PHE A 133 0.22 4.30 -8.05
C PHE A 133 -0.57 3.36 -7.14
N THR A 134 -1.33 3.96 -6.22
CA THR A 134 -2.38 3.27 -5.48
C THR A 134 -3.74 3.72 -5.98
N TYR A 135 -4.74 2.86 -5.81
CA TYR A 135 -6.15 3.22 -5.85
C TYR A 135 -6.78 2.70 -4.55
N ASP A 136 -7.05 3.61 -3.64
CA ASP A 136 -7.54 3.31 -2.30
C ASP A 136 -9.02 3.66 -2.22
N THR A 137 -9.87 2.75 -1.74
CA THR A 137 -11.31 2.98 -1.65
C THR A 137 -11.88 2.73 -0.27
N ILE A 138 -13.06 3.30 -0.03
CA ILE A 138 -14.01 2.80 0.96
C ILE A 138 -15.24 2.34 0.17
N CYS A 139 -15.66 1.10 0.38
CA CYS A 139 -16.88 0.55 -0.21
C CYS A 139 -17.98 0.40 0.84
N ALA A 140 -19.23 0.48 0.38
CA ALA A 140 -20.43 0.19 1.16
C ALA A 140 -21.48 -0.49 0.26
N GLY A 141 -21.88 -1.71 0.61
CA GLY A 141 -22.90 -2.46 -0.15
C GLY A 141 -22.50 -2.76 -1.61
N GLY A 142 -21.20 -2.94 -1.88
CA GLY A 142 -20.67 -3.18 -3.23
C GLY A 142 -20.32 -1.90 -4.01
N GLU A 143 -20.71 -0.73 -3.50
CA GLU A 143 -20.48 0.55 -4.15
C GLU A 143 -19.28 1.28 -3.55
N ILE A 144 -18.51 1.97 -4.38
CA ILE A 144 -17.40 2.81 -3.94
C ILE A 144 -17.97 4.15 -3.45
N VAL A 145 -17.83 4.41 -2.15
CA VAL A 145 -18.33 5.66 -1.50
C VAL A 145 -17.21 6.67 -1.24
N TYR A 146 -15.95 6.27 -1.40
CA TYR A 146 -14.78 7.12 -1.41
C TYR A 146 -13.68 6.48 -2.27
N GLU A 147 -12.96 7.29 -3.03
CA GLU A 147 -11.80 6.87 -3.81
C GLU A 147 -10.63 7.86 -3.68
N ASN A 148 -9.42 7.34 -3.85
CA ASN A 148 -8.19 8.09 -3.75
C ASN A 148 -7.11 7.47 -4.63
N VAL A 149 -6.30 8.30 -5.27
CA VAL A 149 -5.08 7.86 -5.97
C VAL A 149 -3.87 8.43 -5.25
N CYS A 150 -2.92 7.57 -4.88
CA CYS A 150 -1.60 8.02 -4.49
C CYS A 150 -0.56 7.70 -5.56
N TRP A 151 0.47 8.54 -5.66
CA TRP A 151 1.67 8.31 -6.47
C TRP A 151 2.88 8.05 -5.57
N TYR A 152 3.59 6.94 -5.79
CA TYR A 152 4.82 6.62 -5.07
C TYR A 152 6.06 7.25 -5.70
N ARG A 153 6.89 7.91 -4.87
CA ARG A 153 8.12 8.59 -5.31
C ARG A 153 9.28 8.29 -4.35
N PRO A 154 10.21 7.38 -4.69
CA PRO A 154 10.18 6.45 -5.82
C PRO A 154 9.23 5.27 -5.56
N ARG A 155 9.19 4.31 -6.48
CA ARG A 155 8.51 3.01 -6.32
C ARG A 155 8.89 2.33 -4.99
N PRO A 156 7.95 1.66 -4.29
CA PRO A 156 8.22 0.95 -3.03
C PRO A 156 9.40 -0.01 -3.11
N LEU A 157 9.56 -0.77 -4.20
CA LEU A 157 10.71 -1.68 -4.36
C LEU A 157 12.05 -0.94 -4.32
N THR A 158 12.15 0.20 -5.02
CA THR A 158 13.36 1.05 -4.98
C THR A 158 13.57 1.64 -3.59
N ALA A 159 12.51 2.12 -2.94
CA ALA A 159 12.57 2.66 -1.58
C ALA A 159 13.02 1.61 -0.55
N ARG A 160 12.75 0.31 -0.80
CA ARG A 160 13.17 -0.83 0.02
C ARG A 160 14.60 -1.32 -0.26
N GLN A 161 15.24 -0.83 -1.31
CA GLN A 161 16.60 -1.22 -1.68
C GLN A 161 17.64 -0.14 -1.34
N VAL A 162 17.26 1.14 -1.41
CA VAL A 162 18.19 2.25 -1.22
C VAL A 162 17.97 2.92 0.14
N GLU A 163 18.89 2.68 1.06
CA GLU A 163 18.79 3.14 2.46
C GLU A 163 18.60 4.66 2.59
N TRP A 164 19.27 5.46 1.77
CA TRP A 164 19.33 6.91 1.97
C TRP A 164 18.16 7.69 1.38
N ILE A 165 17.28 7.03 0.62
CA ILE A 165 16.10 7.69 0.03
C ILE A 165 15.05 7.90 1.11
N SER A 166 14.55 9.13 1.24
CA SER A 166 13.33 9.42 2.00
C SER A 166 12.11 9.27 1.08
N PRO A 167 11.37 8.14 1.12
CA PRO A 167 10.28 7.92 0.18
C PRO A 167 9.14 8.89 0.43
N GLN A 168 8.45 9.24 -0.66
CA GLN A 168 7.29 10.10 -0.65
C GLN A 168 6.08 9.38 -1.24
N THR A 169 4.90 9.66 -0.68
CA THR A 169 3.61 9.25 -1.24
C THR A 169 2.77 10.50 -1.43
N VAL A 170 2.25 10.71 -2.64
CA VAL A 170 1.47 11.90 -2.99
C VAL A 170 0.03 11.49 -3.24
N ALA A 171 -0.89 11.81 -2.33
CA ALA A 171 -2.31 11.67 -2.55
C ALA A 171 -2.82 12.85 -3.42
N LEU A 172 -3.35 12.53 -4.59
CA LEU A 172 -3.64 13.49 -5.64
C LEU A 172 -5.01 14.15 -5.46
N ARG A 173 -5.08 15.47 -5.58
CA ARG A 173 -6.34 16.21 -5.49
C ARG A 173 -7.25 15.93 -6.68
N ASP A 174 -6.70 16.06 -7.89
CA ASP A 174 -7.44 15.98 -9.14
C ASP A 174 -7.40 14.55 -9.69
N LEU A 175 -8.52 13.85 -9.55
CA LEU A 175 -8.69 12.51 -10.11
C LEU A 175 -9.22 12.54 -11.55
N GLY A 176 -9.52 13.72 -12.10
CA GLY A 176 -9.94 13.90 -13.49
C GLY A 176 -8.79 13.94 -14.48
N GLU A 177 -7.54 13.89 -14.01
CA GLU A 177 -6.35 13.87 -14.87
C GLU A 177 -6.42 12.65 -15.82
N GLU A 178 -6.27 12.90 -17.13
CA GLU A 178 -6.47 11.90 -18.18
C GLU A 178 -5.57 10.67 -17.99
N ARG A 179 -4.32 10.88 -17.55
CA ARG A 179 -3.34 9.80 -17.33
C ARG A 179 -3.73 8.83 -16.21
N LEU A 180 -4.59 9.24 -15.29
CA LEU A 180 -5.04 8.41 -14.17
C LEU A 180 -6.26 7.56 -14.53
N GLN A 181 -7.01 7.94 -15.58
CA GLN A 181 -8.27 7.28 -15.93
C GLN A 181 -8.15 5.78 -16.19
N PRO A 182 -7.10 5.27 -16.87
CA PRO A 182 -6.93 3.83 -17.06
C PRO A 182 -6.84 3.07 -15.74
N GLY A 183 -6.10 3.59 -14.75
CA GLY A 183 -5.93 2.98 -13.44
C GLY A 183 -7.16 3.11 -12.55
N ILE A 184 -7.85 4.25 -12.58
CA ILE A 184 -9.12 4.44 -11.86
C ILE A 184 -10.17 3.48 -12.41
N LYS A 185 -10.34 3.41 -13.74
CA LYS A 185 -11.24 2.45 -14.38
C LYS A 185 -10.91 1.02 -13.99
N MET A 186 -9.63 0.63 -14.03
CA MET A 186 -9.18 -0.67 -13.56
C MET A 186 -9.59 -0.92 -12.11
N GLY A 187 -9.45 0.06 -11.22
CA GLY A 187 -9.86 -0.05 -9.82
C GLY A 187 -11.34 -0.36 -9.64
N HIS A 188 -12.23 0.33 -10.38
CA HIS A 188 -13.66 0.01 -10.41
C HIS A 188 -13.92 -1.43 -10.89
N ASP A 189 -13.26 -1.85 -11.98
CA ASP A 189 -13.42 -3.18 -12.55
C ASP A 189 -12.92 -4.28 -11.58
N VAL A 190 -11.80 -4.05 -10.90
CA VAL A 190 -11.20 -4.97 -9.91
C VAL A 190 -12.14 -5.14 -8.71
N ILE A 191 -12.65 -4.04 -8.14
CA ILE A 191 -13.56 -4.08 -6.99
C ILE A 191 -14.83 -4.87 -7.32
N LYS A 192 -15.36 -4.67 -8.54
CA LYS A 192 -16.51 -5.41 -9.05
C LYS A 192 -16.20 -6.89 -9.29
N ALA A 193 -15.07 -7.20 -9.93
CA ALA A 193 -14.68 -8.57 -10.25
C ALA A 193 -14.46 -9.42 -8.99
N LEU A 194 -13.87 -8.83 -7.96
CA LEU A 194 -13.66 -9.49 -6.66
C LEU A 194 -14.89 -9.47 -5.75
N GLY A 195 -15.98 -8.83 -6.17
CA GLY A 195 -17.23 -8.78 -5.41
C GLY A 195 -17.13 -8.09 -4.04
N TYR A 196 -16.20 -7.14 -3.88
CA TYR A 196 -15.93 -6.52 -2.58
C TYR A 196 -17.13 -5.70 -2.08
N GLN A 197 -17.59 -5.97 -0.85
CA GLN A 197 -18.84 -5.41 -0.33
C GLN A 197 -18.66 -4.14 0.49
N ALA A 198 -17.83 -4.17 1.53
CA ALA A 198 -17.75 -3.04 2.46
C ALA A 198 -16.40 -2.99 3.16
N GLY A 199 -15.92 -1.77 3.43
CA GLY A 199 -14.66 -1.50 4.10
C GLY A 199 -13.62 -0.85 3.20
N TYR A 200 -12.37 -0.82 3.65
CA TYR A 200 -11.27 -0.28 2.86
C TYR A 200 -10.77 -1.26 1.80
N THR A 201 -10.38 -0.75 0.65
CA THR A 201 -9.42 -1.43 -0.22
C THR A 201 -8.18 -0.58 -0.47
N HIS A 202 -7.09 -1.25 -0.79
CA HIS A 202 -5.85 -0.64 -1.25
C HIS A 202 -5.32 -1.47 -2.40
N MET A 203 -5.42 -0.92 -3.61
CA MET A 203 -4.88 -1.50 -4.83
C MET A 203 -3.61 -0.78 -5.22
N GLU A 204 -2.58 -1.51 -5.64
CA GLU A 204 -1.39 -0.99 -6.31
C GLU A 204 -1.48 -1.32 -7.81
N TRP A 205 -1.09 -0.37 -8.65
CA TRP A 205 -1.09 -0.53 -10.11
C TRP A 205 0.03 0.29 -10.76
N PHE A 206 0.39 -0.07 -11.98
CA PHE A 206 1.47 0.55 -12.74
C PHE A 206 0.93 1.27 -13.97
N LEU A 207 1.44 2.47 -14.24
CA LEU A 207 1.24 3.18 -15.50
C LEU A 207 2.52 3.09 -16.34
N THR A 208 2.45 2.36 -17.44
CA THR A 208 3.59 2.25 -18.36
C THR A 208 3.78 3.54 -19.16
N GLU A 209 4.97 3.74 -19.74
CA GLU A 209 5.24 4.89 -20.62
C GLU A 209 4.28 4.98 -21.83
N LYS A 210 3.67 3.84 -22.22
CA LYS A 210 2.67 3.78 -23.30
C LYS A 210 1.25 4.15 -22.85
N GLY A 211 1.05 4.49 -21.57
CA GLY A 211 -0.24 4.81 -20.99
C GLY A 211 -1.10 3.59 -20.63
N GLU A 212 -0.54 2.38 -20.66
CA GLU A 212 -1.24 1.17 -20.23
C GLU A 212 -1.23 1.08 -18.70
N ALA A 213 -2.41 0.90 -18.09
CA ALA A 213 -2.53 0.51 -16.69
C ALA A 213 -2.37 -1.01 -16.56
N VAL A 214 -1.52 -1.45 -15.64
CA VAL A 214 -1.32 -2.86 -15.31
C VAL A 214 -1.51 -3.06 -13.81
N PHE A 215 -2.35 -4.03 -13.45
CA PHE A 215 -2.65 -4.36 -12.07
C PHE A 215 -1.39 -4.83 -11.31
N GLY A 216 -1.24 -4.45 -10.05
CA GLY A 216 -0.17 -4.93 -9.16
C GLY A 216 -0.71 -5.95 -8.16
N GLU A 217 -1.38 -5.45 -7.13
CA GLU A 217 -2.05 -6.23 -6.09
C GLU A 217 -3.18 -5.43 -5.45
N ILE A 218 -4.11 -6.09 -4.75
CA ILE A 218 -5.15 -5.42 -3.94
C ILE A 218 -5.32 -6.11 -2.59
N GLY A 219 -5.43 -5.32 -1.53
CA GLY A 219 -5.79 -5.78 -0.19
C GLY A 219 -7.16 -5.25 0.24
N ALA A 220 -7.96 -6.10 0.87
CA ALA A 220 -9.26 -5.74 1.47
C ALA A 220 -9.09 -5.10 2.88
N ARG A 221 -8.21 -4.11 2.97
CA ARG A 221 -7.87 -3.40 4.21
C ARG A 221 -7.40 -1.98 3.91
N ALA A 222 -7.21 -1.19 4.97
CA ALA A 222 -6.68 0.17 4.87
C ALA A 222 -5.26 0.18 4.26
N PRO A 223 -4.89 1.21 3.49
CA PRO A 223 -3.52 1.38 3.04
C PRO A 223 -2.55 1.57 4.22
N GLY A 224 -1.33 1.04 4.06
CA GLY A 224 -0.28 1.14 5.08
C GLY A 224 0.33 2.54 5.19
N ALA A 225 1.43 2.65 5.93
CA ALA A 225 2.26 3.86 5.97
C ALA A 225 1.49 5.18 6.20
N ARG A 226 0.47 5.17 7.08
CA ARG A 226 -0.33 6.38 7.41
C ARG A 226 -1.05 6.98 6.20
N THR A 227 -1.27 6.22 5.13
CA THR A 227 -1.95 6.74 3.93
C THR A 227 -3.39 7.14 4.21
N VAL A 228 -4.11 6.51 5.14
CA VAL A 228 -5.44 6.99 5.57
C VAL A 228 -5.37 8.39 6.19
N ASP A 229 -4.33 8.68 6.97
CA ASP A 229 -4.11 10.04 7.49
C ASP A 229 -3.85 11.02 6.33
N LEU A 230 -3.10 10.58 5.31
CA LEU A 230 -2.87 11.38 4.10
C LEU A 230 -4.17 11.66 3.33
N MET A 231 -5.03 10.64 3.19
CA MET A 231 -6.36 10.75 2.58
C MET A 231 -7.25 11.73 3.37
N ASN A 232 -7.20 11.72 4.71
CA ASN A 232 -7.91 12.71 5.53
C ASN A 232 -7.47 14.14 5.21
N TYR A 233 -6.16 14.37 5.00
CA TYR A 233 -5.64 15.70 4.65
C TYR A 233 -6.01 16.17 3.23
N VAL A 234 -6.40 15.27 2.32
CA VAL A 234 -6.89 15.63 0.99
C VAL A 234 -8.25 16.33 1.08
N SER A 235 -9.15 15.82 1.92
CA SER A 235 -10.56 16.27 1.96
C SER A 235 -10.98 17.03 3.22
N ASP A 236 -10.12 17.08 4.25
CA ASP A 236 -10.50 17.44 5.63
C ASP A 236 -11.62 16.55 6.19
N ALA A 237 -11.53 15.24 5.93
CA ALA A 237 -12.50 14.25 6.36
C ALA A 237 -11.92 13.34 7.45
N ASP A 238 -12.78 12.77 8.30
CA ASP A 238 -12.41 11.63 9.15
C ASP A 238 -12.81 10.32 8.46
N LEU A 239 -11.92 9.80 7.62
CA LEU A 239 -12.17 8.57 6.89
C LEU A 239 -12.13 7.33 7.77
N TYR A 240 -11.62 7.40 9.01
CA TYR A 240 -11.74 6.28 9.96
C TYR A 240 -13.20 6.14 10.41
N THR A 241 -13.83 7.27 10.75
CA THR A 241 -15.27 7.32 11.00
C THR A 241 -16.05 6.95 9.73
N GLY A 242 -15.68 7.51 8.57
CA GLY A 242 -16.33 7.19 7.29
C GLY A 242 -16.29 5.69 6.93
N TRP A 243 -15.19 5.01 7.23
CA TRP A 243 -15.08 3.56 7.09
C TRP A 243 -16.02 2.80 8.04
N ALA A 244 -16.08 3.20 9.31
CA ALA A 244 -16.99 2.59 10.27
C ALA A 244 -18.46 2.78 9.86
N GLU A 245 -18.83 3.96 9.35
CA GLU A 245 -20.15 4.23 8.80
C GLU A 245 -20.44 3.35 7.58
N ALA A 246 -19.47 3.18 6.67
CA ALA A 246 -19.64 2.36 5.49
C ALA A 246 -19.92 0.90 5.85
N VAL A 247 -19.16 0.33 6.79
CA VAL A 247 -19.32 -1.05 7.24
C VAL A 247 -20.62 -1.27 8.02
N ILE A 248 -20.96 -0.37 8.94
CA ILE A 248 -22.07 -0.58 9.89
C ILE A 248 -23.41 -0.02 9.37
N HIS A 249 -23.37 1.04 8.58
CA HIS A 249 -24.55 1.79 8.13
C HIS A 249 -24.71 1.81 6.61
N GLY A 250 -23.79 1.21 5.85
CA GLY A 250 -23.90 1.13 4.39
C GLY A 250 -23.80 2.49 3.70
N ARG A 251 -23.18 3.50 4.33
CA ARG A 251 -23.04 4.85 3.78
C ARG A 251 -21.83 5.56 4.36
N LEU A 252 -21.35 6.60 3.69
CA LEU A 252 -20.34 7.53 4.19
C LEU A 252 -20.95 8.92 4.27
N THR A 253 -20.88 9.57 5.44
CA THR A 253 -21.51 10.88 5.68
C THR A 253 -20.53 12.04 5.70
N GLN A 254 -19.23 11.75 5.72
CA GLN A 254 -18.17 12.77 5.67
C GLN A 254 -18.21 13.54 4.34
N ASP A 255 -17.91 14.85 4.37
CA ASP A 255 -17.65 15.60 3.14
C ASP A 255 -16.27 15.22 2.59
N THR A 256 -16.26 14.53 1.46
CA THR A 256 -15.06 14.00 0.84
C THR A 256 -14.54 14.89 -0.29
N SER A 257 -15.04 16.12 -0.42
CA SER A 257 -14.57 17.09 -1.42
C SER A 257 -13.05 17.26 -1.37
N ARG A 258 -12.38 16.98 -2.50
CA ARG A 258 -10.91 16.96 -2.58
C ARG A 258 -10.36 18.39 -2.68
N LYS A 259 -9.78 18.88 -1.58
CA LYS A 259 -9.30 20.27 -1.44
C LYS A 259 -7.82 20.41 -1.72
N TYR A 260 -7.03 19.38 -1.43
CA TYR A 260 -5.56 19.45 -1.44
C TYR A 260 -4.92 18.25 -2.10
N ASN A 261 -3.73 18.44 -2.65
CA ASN A 261 -2.76 17.37 -2.81
C ASN A 261 -2.07 17.22 -1.46
N ALA A 262 -1.95 16.01 -0.93
CA ALA A 262 -1.28 15.76 0.33
C ALA A 262 -0.06 14.87 0.09
N VAL A 263 1.07 15.19 0.70
CA VAL A 263 2.32 14.45 0.53
C VAL A 263 2.84 13.98 1.87
N SER A 264 3.16 12.70 1.97
CA SER A 264 3.98 12.16 3.04
C SER A 264 5.44 12.11 2.61
N ILE A 265 6.35 12.48 3.52
CA ILE A 265 7.80 12.30 3.35
C ILE A 265 8.31 11.52 4.55
N PHE A 266 8.72 10.27 4.37
CA PHE A 266 9.32 9.46 5.44
C PHE A 266 10.84 9.68 5.49
N LYS A 267 11.31 10.38 6.52
CA LYS A 267 12.71 10.76 6.66
C LYS A 267 13.56 9.61 7.16
N ARG A 268 14.75 9.48 6.57
CA ARG A 268 15.79 8.53 6.98
C ARG A 268 17.03 9.29 7.41
N ALA A 269 17.56 8.95 8.57
CA ALA A 269 18.81 9.48 9.07
C ALA A 269 20.01 8.88 8.33
N GLN A 270 21.04 9.70 8.15
CA GLN A 270 22.34 9.31 7.62
C GLN A 270 23.23 8.77 8.75
N GLY A 271 23.91 7.65 8.53
CA GLY A 271 24.69 6.98 9.58
C GLY A 271 23.89 5.94 10.38
N GLN A 272 24.42 5.51 11.53
CA GLN A 272 23.89 4.42 12.36
C GLN A 272 23.92 4.82 13.84
N GLY A 273 23.18 4.12 14.71
CA GLY A 273 23.17 4.42 16.15
C GLY A 273 22.09 5.41 16.54
N HIS A 274 22.43 6.43 17.34
CA HIS A 274 21.46 7.38 17.87
C HIS A 274 21.43 8.65 17.05
N ILE A 275 20.26 9.30 16.95
CA ILE A 275 20.13 10.59 16.27
C ILE A 275 20.99 11.63 17.00
N GLN A 276 21.92 12.25 16.28
CA GLN A 276 22.85 13.25 16.79
C GLN A 276 22.40 14.67 16.44
N SER A 277 21.82 14.87 15.26
CA SER A 277 21.35 16.20 14.84
C SER A 277 20.26 16.16 13.77
N ILE A 278 19.48 17.24 13.72
CA ILE A 278 18.47 17.52 12.70
C ILE A 278 18.76 18.92 12.16
N GLN A 279 18.98 19.06 10.86
CA GLN A 279 19.41 20.28 10.20
C GLN A 279 18.40 20.72 9.13
N GLY A 280 18.24 22.03 8.94
CA GLY A 280 17.34 22.62 7.93
C GLY A 280 15.88 22.75 8.35
N LEU A 281 15.45 22.10 9.43
CA LEU A 281 14.05 22.10 9.88
C LEU A 281 13.51 23.50 10.14
N GLU A 282 14.24 24.35 10.86
CA GLU A 282 13.79 25.70 11.23
C GLU A 282 13.50 26.55 9.98
N ASN A 283 14.42 26.57 9.01
CA ASN A 283 14.26 27.30 7.76
C ASN A 283 13.07 26.78 6.93
N LEU A 284 12.88 25.46 6.87
CA LEU A 284 11.77 24.85 6.14
C LEU A 284 10.42 25.13 6.82
N MET A 285 10.37 25.12 8.16
CA MET A 285 9.17 25.48 8.90
C MET A 285 8.85 26.98 8.77
N ALA A 286 9.86 27.84 8.73
CA ALA A 286 9.65 29.27 8.45
C ALA A 286 9.09 29.51 7.03
N ALA A 287 9.55 28.75 6.03
CA ALA A 287 9.11 28.89 4.65
C ALA A 287 7.74 28.23 4.36
N TYR A 288 7.50 27.04 4.91
CA TYR A 288 6.39 26.16 4.51
C TYR A 288 5.52 25.68 5.67
N GLY A 289 5.77 26.13 6.90
CA GLY A 289 5.07 25.69 8.11
C GLY A 289 3.54 25.69 8.02
N PRO A 290 2.88 26.71 7.44
CA PRO A 290 1.43 26.71 7.26
C PRO A 290 0.86 25.54 6.43
N HIS A 291 1.71 24.88 5.64
CA HIS A 291 1.34 23.73 4.80
C HIS A 291 1.68 22.38 5.45
N VAL A 292 2.36 22.35 6.60
CA VAL A 292 2.76 21.13 7.31
C VAL A 292 1.65 20.69 8.25
N MET A 293 1.05 19.54 7.98
CA MET A 293 -0.07 18.99 8.76
C MET A 293 0.38 18.09 9.90
N SER A 294 1.51 17.40 9.72
CA SER A 294 2.09 16.55 10.75
C SER A 294 3.60 16.53 10.61
N LEU A 295 4.30 16.68 11.73
CA LEU A 295 5.75 16.56 11.81
C LEU A 295 6.09 15.65 13.00
N ASN A 296 6.73 14.51 12.73
CA ASN A 296 7.19 13.61 13.78
C ASN A 296 8.54 13.02 13.37
N LEU A 297 9.62 13.56 13.93
CA LEU A 297 10.97 13.05 13.71
C LEU A 297 11.45 12.39 14.99
N LEU A 298 12.28 11.34 14.87
CA LEU A 298 13.01 10.82 16.03
C LEU A 298 13.82 11.97 16.65
N PRO A 299 13.69 12.23 17.97
CA PRO A 299 14.43 13.29 18.63
C PRO A 299 15.91 12.93 18.75
N VAL A 300 16.76 13.95 18.95
CA VAL A 300 18.18 13.76 19.28
C VAL A 300 18.29 12.83 20.51
N GLY A 301 19.18 11.85 20.43
CA GLY A 301 19.37 10.80 21.43
C GLY A 301 18.51 9.55 21.24
N ALA A 302 17.52 9.56 20.33
CA ALA A 302 16.75 8.35 20.03
C ALA A 302 17.51 7.38 19.13
N HIS A 303 17.33 6.07 19.32
CA HIS A 303 17.93 5.07 18.44
C HIS A 303 17.27 5.08 17.07
N ARG A 304 18.07 5.12 16.01
CA ARG A 304 17.62 5.04 14.61
C ARG A 304 16.79 3.76 14.37
N ARG A 305 15.71 3.85 13.59
CA ARG A 305 14.88 2.69 13.27
C ARG A 305 15.52 1.85 12.16
N ASN A 306 15.25 0.55 12.16
CA ASN A 306 15.59 -0.28 11.01
C ASN A 306 14.60 -0.02 9.88
N TRP A 307 15.01 0.77 8.89
CA TRP A 307 14.20 1.16 7.74
C TRP A 307 13.69 -0.02 6.89
N LYS A 308 14.31 -1.21 6.98
CA LYS A 308 13.79 -2.43 6.34
C LYS A 308 12.61 -3.05 7.08
N GLN A 309 12.45 -2.73 8.36
CA GLN A 309 11.38 -3.27 9.22
C GLN A 309 10.23 -2.29 9.43
N THR A 310 10.37 -1.02 9.03
CA THR A 310 9.31 -0.02 9.16
C THR A 310 9.22 0.87 7.93
N LEU A 311 7.99 1.12 7.48
CA LEU A 311 7.70 2.10 6.41
C LEU A 311 7.79 3.55 6.93
N LEU A 312 7.68 3.76 8.24
CA LEU A 312 7.72 5.10 8.86
C LEU A 312 9.14 5.67 8.98
N SER A 313 10.16 4.87 8.67
CA SER A 313 11.57 5.25 8.73
C SER A 313 11.96 5.89 10.09
N ASP A 314 12.77 6.95 10.11
CA ASP A 314 13.19 7.68 11.31
C ASP A 314 12.25 8.85 11.66
N GLY A 315 11.13 8.96 10.96
CA GLY A 315 10.18 10.04 11.13
C GLY A 315 9.47 10.41 9.83
N TRP A 316 8.56 11.36 9.92
CA TRP A 316 7.82 11.87 8.78
C TRP A 316 7.54 13.36 8.85
N VAL A 317 7.33 13.93 7.67
CA VAL A 317 6.70 15.24 7.45
C VAL A 317 5.53 15.01 6.52
N PHE A 318 4.33 15.40 6.90
CA PHE A 318 3.16 15.43 6.04
C PHE A 318 2.79 16.87 5.74
N LEU A 319 2.59 17.18 4.48
CA LEU A 319 2.24 18.51 4.01
C LEU A 319 1.12 18.45 2.98
N ARG A 320 0.48 19.58 2.69
CA ARG A 320 -0.58 19.65 1.68
C ARG A 320 -0.67 21.00 1.00
N HIS A 321 -1.13 21.00 -0.24
CA HIS A 321 -1.40 22.23 -1.01
C HIS A 321 -2.40 22.01 -2.16
N PRO A 322 -3.26 22.98 -2.50
CA PRO A 322 -4.22 22.85 -3.60
C PRO A 322 -3.56 22.72 -4.98
N ASP A 323 -2.39 23.35 -5.16
CA ASP A 323 -1.56 23.28 -6.36
C ASP A 323 -0.52 22.16 -6.24
N LEU A 324 -0.53 21.22 -7.19
CA LEU A 324 0.32 20.02 -7.18
C LEU A 324 1.81 20.36 -7.38
N PRO A 325 2.21 21.18 -8.38
CA PRO A 325 3.60 21.62 -8.52
C PRO A 325 4.20 22.19 -7.23
N PHE A 326 3.48 23.05 -6.53
CA PHE A 326 3.96 23.62 -5.27
C PHE A 326 4.01 22.58 -4.13
N ALA A 327 3.04 21.65 -4.04
CA ALA A 327 3.11 20.54 -3.09
C ALA A 327 4.37 19.67 -3.31
N LEU A 328 4.69 19.39 -4.58
CA LEU A 328 5.87 18.61 -4.95
C LEU A 328 7.17 19.38 -4.69
N GLU A 329 7.21 20.69 -4.95
CA GLU A 329 8.35 21.54 -4.59
C GLU A 329 8.64 21.45 -3.09
N MET A 330 7.64 21.70 -2.25
CA MET A 330 7.78 21.62 -0.79
C MET A 330 8.25 20.22 -0.36
N ALA A 331 7.62 19.17 -0.91
CA ALA A 331 8.00 17.79 -0.58
C ALA A 331 9.45 17.49 -0.95
N ASN A 332 9.92 17.95 -2.12
CA ASN A 332 11.31 17.81 -2.53
C ASN A 332 12.24 18.57 -1.58
N ARG A 333 11.90 19.80 -1.19
CA ARG A 333 12.69 20.60 -0.22
C ARG A 333 12.80 19.91 1.14
N PHE A 334 11.71 19.36 1.69
CA PHE A 334 11.78 18.52 2.90
C PHE A 334 12.50 17.19 2.67
N GLY A 335 12.45 16.65 1.46
CA GLY A 335 13.20 15.45 1.07
C GLY A 335 14.71 15.67 1.11
N THR A 336 15.19 16.80 0.57
CA THR A 336 16.61 17.07 0.35
C THR A 336 17.26 17.94 1.43
N ASP A 337 16.57 18.97 1.90
CA ASP A 337 17.19 20.03 2.71
C ASP A 337 16.99 19.79 4.22
N LEU A 338 16.01 18.96 4.60
CA LEU A 338 15.90 18.44 5.96
C LEU A 338 16.79 17.20 6.11
N SER A 339 17.88 17.34 6.85
CA SER A 339 18.84 16.25 7.08
C SER A 339 18.83 15.79 8.53
N MET A 340 18.83 14.47 8.73
CA MET A 340 18.97 13.83 10.04
C MET A 340 20.27 13.02 10.04
N TYR A 341 21.05 13.10 11.11
CA TYR A 341 22.31 12.37 11.23
C TYR A 341 22.28 11.48 12.47
N ALA A 342 22.80 10.26 12.35
CA ALA A 342 22.96 9.28 13.42
C ALA A 342 24.43 8.86 13.52
N GLY A 343 24.91 8.69 14.75
CA GLY A 343 26.30 8.32 15.05
C GLY A 343 26.48 7.73 16.43
#